data_AF-A0A382GHY2-F1
#
_entry.id   AF-A0A382GHY2-F1
#
_cell.length_a   1.000
_cell.length_b   1.000
_cell.length_c   1.000
_cell.angle_alpha   90.00
_cell.angle_beta   90.00
_cell.angle_gamma   90.00
#
_symmetry.space_group_name_H-M   'P 1'
#
loop_
_entity.id
_entity.type
_entity.pdbx_description
1 polymer ?
#
loop_
_entity_poly.entity_id
_entity_poly.type
_entity_poly.pdbx_seq_one_letter_code
_entity_poly.pdbx_strand_id
1 'polypeptide(L)'
;MYQILLSALLAISITFGDNLLDNYDGRFESNHWIGDTTYMTTPEGSVESENLYPARSLVRSLIFPGWGQIYNKSPWWKPVLFAGIEIAGISGWYQWNNKAEKLRLDYEKFADEHWSLYNWFTNTSALQTLIKNELGEEWNSDVQIIGTHHLDIVYNNQLFSSDCLYMEEESFYDDDQCLLPGIEGDPPASAYNSWIVGLLNMDSENDPDSISVIKDRDYYENIGKYDQFVAGWDGILEDYIIQFKDVGDTTEIIISSPLKNDYLNQREDSNEYLNMATYSVSAVMFNHIFSAFEAVWSSTSQSRNNETIETSAKLIYNKYADYGIGGISFSIRF
;
A
#
# COMPACT_ATOMS: atom_id res chain seq x y z
N MET A 1 -21.40 8.41 21.95
CA MET A 1 -20.59 7.17 21.94
C MET A 1 -20.29 6.69 20.52
N TYR A 2 -21.18 6.89 19.53
CA TYR A 2 -20.93 6.61 18.11
C TYR A 2 -19.84 7.47 17.44
N GLN A 3 -19.65 8.72 17.88
CA GLN A 3 -18.57 9.57 17.37
C GLN A 3 -17.17 9.02 17.66
N ILE A 4 -16.99 8.26 18.76
CA ILE A 4 -15.68 7.73 19.17
C ILE A 4 -15.29 6.48 18.35
N LEU A 5 -16.28 5.67 17.98
CA LEU A 5 -16.08 4.47 17.16
C LEU A 5 -15.75 4.83 15.70
N LEU A 6 -16.47 5.84 15.18
CA LEU A 6 -16.21 6.37 13.84
C LEU A 6 -14.86 7.08 13.79
N SER A 7 -14.47 7.83 14.83
CA SER A 7 -13.15 8.45 14.91
C SER A 7 -12.00 7.45 15.11
N ALA A 8 -12.24 6.28 15.70
CA ALA A 8 -11.24 5.23 15.83
C ALA A 8 -11.02 4.48 14.50
N LEU A 9 -12.09 4.24 13.74
CA LEU A 9 -12.00 3.72 12.37
C LEU A 9 -11.43 4.76 11.39
N LEU A 10 -11.74 6.05 11.59
CA LEU A 10 -11.09 7.16 10.89
C LEU A 10 -9.60 7.25 11.24
N ALA A 11 -9.23 7.09 12.51
CA ALA A 11 -7.83 7.17 12.93
C ALA A 11 -6.99 6.04 12.30
N ILE A 12 -7.53 4.82 12.20
CA ILE A 12 -6.85 3.68 11.57
C ILE A 12 -6.71 3.87 10.05
N SER A 13 -7.67 4.53 9.39
CA SER A 13 -7.56 4.89 7.96
C SER A 13 -6.58 6.04 7.75
N ILE A 14 -6.63 7.08 8.59
CA ILE A 14 -5.68 8.21 8.52
C ILE A 14 -4.23 7.78 8.81
N THR A 15 -4.01 6.74 9.64
CA THR A 15 -2.65 6.26 9.94
C THR A 15 -2.14 5.18 8.99
N PHE A 16 -2.98 4.51 8.20
CA PHE A 16 -2.57 3.36 7.37
C PHE A 16 -3.11 3.32 5.94
N GLY A 17 -3.89 4.29 5.46
CA GLY A 17 -4.27 4.34 4.05
C GLY A 17 -5.27 5.43 3.70
N ASP A 18 -4.83 6.39 2.89
CA ASP A 18 -5.74 7.14 2.04
C ASP A 18 -6.44 6.15 1.09
N ASN A 19 -7.78 6.24 1.02
CA ASN A 19 -8.67 5.56 0.05
C ASN A 19 -9.33 4.22 0.43
N LEU A 20 -9.44 3.83 1.71
CA LEU A 20 -10.28 2.65 2.07
C LEU A 20 -11.80 2.95 2.17
N LEU A 21 -12.22 4.22 2.17
CA LEU A 21 -13.61 4.61 2.47
C LEU A 21 -14.34 5.39 1.37
N ASP A 22 -13.71 5.66 0.21
CA ASP A 22 -14.35 6.41 -0.88
C ASP A 22 -15.52 5.69 -1.57
N ASN A 23 -15.74 4.40 -1.25
CA ASN A 23 -16.84 3.59 -1.75
C ASN A 23 -17.84 3.14 -0.66
N TYR A 24 -17.92 3.83 0.47
CA TYR A 24 -18.93 3.55 1.50
C TYR A 24 -20.32 4.07 1.07
N ASP A 25 -21.09 3.23 0.36
CA ASP A 25 -22.44 3.52 -0.17
C ASP A 25 -23.57 3.37 0.88
N GLY A 26 -23.28 3.44 2.19
CA GLY A 26 -24.33 3.40 3.25
C GLY A 26 -25.22 2.14 3.28
N ARG A 27 -24.96 1.12 2.45
CA ARG A 27 -25.81 -0.09 2.30
C ARG A 27 -25.82 -1.01 3.53
N PHE A 28 -25.00 -0.70 4.54
CA PHE A 28 -24.92 -1.40 5.81
C PHE A 28 -25.49 -0.60 6.98
N GLU A 29 -26.16 0.53 6.72
CA GLU A 29 -26.92 1.24 7.75
C GLU A 29 -28.17 0.42 8.13
N SER A 30 -28.16 -0.13 9.35
CA SER A 30 -29.30 -0.84 9.93
C SER A 30 -30.27 0.17 10.57
N ASN A 31 -31.52 0.18 10.10
CA ASN A 31 -32.62 0.96 10.68
C ASN A 31 -33.20 0.37 11.98
N HIS A 32 -32.51 -0.56 12.65
CA HIS A 32 -32.98 -1.08 13.93
C HIS A 32 -32.60 -0.14 15.09
N TRP A 33 -33.59 0.66 15.50
CA TRP A 33 -33.60 1.28 16.83
C TRP A 33 -33.64 0.16 17.88
N ILE A 34 -32.51 -0.09 18.57
CA ILE A 34 -32.51 -0.88 19.79
C ILE A 34 -32.90 0.07 20.92
N GLY A 35 -34.19 0.08 21.24
CA GLY A 35 -34.72 0.77 22.40
C GLY A 35 -34.30 0.03 23.66
N ASP A 36 -33.73 0.78 24.60
CA ASP A 36 -33.39 0.31 25.94
C ASP A 36 -34.68 -0.09 26.67
N THR A 37 -35.03 -1.37 26.63
CA THR A 37 -36.17 -1.92 27.37
C THR A 37 -35.69 -2.97 28.34
N THR A 38 -35.27 -2.53 29.52
CA THR A 38 -35.55 -3.24 30.78
C THR A 38 -35.43 -2.27 31.96
N TYR A 39 -36.55 -1.66 32.34
CA TYR A 39 -36.75 -1.29 33.75
C TYR A 39 -36.98 -2.59 34.52
N MET A 40 -35.93 -3.11 35.16
CA MET A 40 -36.06 -4.13 36.21
C MET A 40 -35.60 -3.51 37.52
N THR A 41 -36.57 -3.29 38.40
CA THR A 41 -36.38 -2.93 39.81
C THR A 41 -35.35 -3.84 40.46
N THR A 42 -34.27 -3.25 40.96
CA THR A 42 -33.23 -3.88 41.79
C THR A 42 -33.84 -4.41 43.09
N PRO A 43 -33.75 -5.71 43.38
CA PRO A 43 -33.83 -6.19 44.75
C PRO A 43 -32.51 -5.86 45.44
N GLU A 44 -32.57 -5.16 46.58
CA GLU A 44 -31.41 -4.94 47.45
C GLU A 44 -30.77 -6.29 47.82
N GLY A 45 -29.51 -6.49 47.43
CA GLY A 45 -28.67 -7.56 47.97
C GLY A 45 -28.17 -8.65 47.01
N SER A 46 -28.22 -8.49 45.69
CA SER A 46 -27.50 -9.39 44.77
C SER A 46 -26.09 -8.88 44.50
N VAL A 47 -25.07 -9.68 44.84
CA VAL A 47 -23.72 -9.52 44.28
C VAL A 47 -23.86 -9.55 42.76
N GLU A 48 -23.55 -8.44 42.11
CA GLU A 48 -23.63 -8.28 40.66
C GLU A 48 -22.70 -9.34 40.02
N SER A 49 -23.29 -10.40 39.44
CA SER A 49 -22.49 -11.32 38.64
C SER A 49 -22.05 -10.54 37.40
N GLU A 50 -20.75 -10.31 37.31
CA GLU A 50 -20.14 -9.51 36.25
C GLU A 50 -20.25 -10.29 34.92
N ASN A 51 -21.41 -10.21 34.27
CA ASN A 51 -21.66 -10.87 33.00
C ASN A 51 -20.80 -10.20 31.91
N LEU A 52 -19.69 -10.84 31.60
CA LEU A 52 -18.73 -10.41 30.59
C LEU A 52 -19.30 -10.58 29.18
N TYR A 53 -19.76 -9.48 28.58
CA TYR A 53 -20.29 -9.47 27.21
C TYR A 53 -19.19 -9.63 26.16
N PRO A 54 -19.21 -10.71 25.35
CA PRO A 54 -18.16 -10.98 24.36
C PRO A 54 -18.03 -9.92 23.25
N ALA A 55 -19.14 -9.28 22.86
CA ALA A 55 -19.11 -8.23 21.83
C ALA A 55 -18.32 -6.98 22.28
N ARG A 56 -18.35 -6.64 23.58
CA ARG A 56 -17.63 -5.47 24.12
C ARG A 56 -16.12 -5.74 24.20
N SER A 57 -15.74 -6.97 24.53
CA SER A 57 -14.34 -7.38 24.61
C SER A 57 -13.69 -7.46 23.23
N LEU A 58 -14.43 -7.96 22.23
CA LEU A 58 -14.03 -7.97 20.82
C LEU A 58 -13.68 -6.56 20.31
N VAL A 59 -14.63 -5.62 20.40
CA VAL A 59 -14.47 -4.26 19.85
C VAL A 59 -13.27 -3.55 20.48
N ARG A 60 -13.09 -3.71 21.80
CA ARG A 60 -11.96 -3.10 22.52
C ARG A 60 -10.62 -3.62 22.02
N SER A 61 -10.48 -4.93 21.83
CA SER A 61 -9.25 -5.54 21.32
C SER A 61 -8.97 -5.24 19.84
N LEU A 62 -10.01 -4.97 19.04
CA LEU A 62 -9.83 -4.48 17.66
C LEU A 62 -9.30 -3.04 17.62
N ILE A 63 -9.65 -2.19 18.59
CA ILE A 63 -9.13 -0.81 18.67
C ILE A 63 -7.71 -0.83 19.25
N PHE A 64 -7.51 -1.50 20.39
CA PHE A 64 -6.21 -1.64 21.04
C PHE A 64 -5.97 -3.10 21.43
N PRO A 65 -4.96 -3.77 20.83
CA PRO A 65 -4.61 -5.14 21.19
C PRO A 65 -4.31 -5.25 22.68
N GLY A 66 -4.96 -6.22 23.35
CA GLY A 66 -4.86 -6.41 24.79
C GLY A 66 -5.99 -5.79 25.60
N TRP A 67 -6.78 -4.87 25.05
CA TRP A 67 -7.81 -4.16 25.84
C TRP A 67 -8.98 -5.07 26.23
N GLY A 68 -9.44 -5.94 25.34
CA GLY A 68 -10.47 -6.93 25.67
C GLY A 68 -10.03 -7.88 26.78
N GLN A 69 -8.74 -8.22 26.84
CA GLN A 69 -8.16 -9.05 27.91
C GLN A 69 -8.16 -8.34 29.26
N ILE A 70 -7.82 -7.04 29.27
CA ILE A 70 -7.90 -6.21 30.48
C ILE A 70 -9.35 -6.15 30.97
N TYR A 71 -10.30 -5.92 30.05
CA TYR A 71 -11.72 -5.91 30.40
C TYR A 71 -12.20 -7.26 30.97
N ASN A 72 -11.73 -8.36 30.39
CA ASN A 72 -12.08 -9.70 30.84
C ASN A 72 -11.32 -10.17 32.08
N LYS A 73 -10.54 -9.30 32.74
CA LYS A 73 -9.68 -9.66 33.87
C LYS A 73 -8.82 -10.91 33.59
N SER A 74 -8.45 -11.10 32.32
CA SER A 74 -7.58 -12.20 31.89
C SER A 74 -6.21 -12.08 32.56
N PRO A 75 -5.43 -13.17 32.66
CA PRO A 75 -4.06 -13.11 33.17
C PRO A 75 -3.22 -12.03 32.45
N TRP A 76 -2.49 -11.23 33.23
CA TRP A 76 -1.79 -10.02 32.76
C TRP A 76 -0.74 -10.26 31.67
N TRP A 77 -0.24 -11.49 31.54
CA TRP A 77 0.72 -11.83 30.49
C TRP A 77 0.11 -11.69 29.08
N LYS A 78 -1.21 -11.88 28.91
CA LYS A 78 -1.88 -11.77 27.61
C LYS A 78 -1.92 -10.33 27.07
N PRO A 79 -2.43 -9.32 27.80
CA PRO A 79 -2.38 -7.95 27.32
C PRO A 79 -0.94 -7.44 27.14
N VAL A 80 0.00 -7.85 27.98
CA VAL A 80 1.43 -7.51 27.82
C VAL A 80 1.99 -8.09 26.52
N LEU A 81 1.66 -9.33 26.18
CA LEU A 81 2.10 -9.96 24.92
C LEU A 81 1.59 -9.17 23.70
N PHE A 82 0.28 -8.90 23.65
CA PHE A 82 -0.33 -8.17 22.54
C PHE A 82 0.24 -6.75 22.42
N ALA A 83 0.43 -6.04 23.54
CA ALA A 83 1.06 -4.73 23.55
C ALA A 83 2.54 -4.77 23.11
N GLY A 84 3.28 -5.82 23.50
CA GLY A 84 4.67 -6.00 23.09
C GLY A 84 4.82 -6.24 21.59
N ILE A 85 3.96 -7.07 21.01
CA ILE A 85 3.90 -7.29 19.55
C ILE A 85 3.54 -5.99 18.83
N GLU A 86 2.59 -5.24 19.37
CA GLU A 86 2.15 -3.96 18.80
C GLU A 86 3.31 -2.95 18.73
N ILE A 87 4.01 -2.74 19.85
CA ILE A 87 5.16 -1.84 19.93
C ILE A 87 6.26 -2.28 18.97
N ALA A 88 6.56 -3.58 18.89
CA ALA A 88 7.57 -4.11 18.00
C ALA A 88 7.20 -3.90 16.51
N GLY A 89 5.94 -4.17 16.16
CA GLY A 89 5.42 -4.00 14.80
C GLY A 89 5.46 -2.55 14.32
N ILE A 90 4.98 -1.61 15.16
CA ILE A 90 5.01 -0.17 14.88
C ILE A 90 6.46 0.34 14.80
N SER A 91 7.33 -0.08 15.71
CA SER A 91 8.75 0.32 15.69
C SER A 91 9.46 -0.19 14.44
N GLY A 92 9.18 -1.44 14.03
CA GLY A 92 9.70 -2.02 12.79
C GLY A 92 9.20 -1.27 11.55
N TRP A 93 7.89 -0.99 11.47
CA TRP A 93 7.32 -0.19 10.38
C TRP A 93 8.00 1.17 10.28
N TYR A 94 8.11 1.89 11.39
CA TYR A 94 8.74 3.21 11.42
C TYR A 94 10.20 3.16 10.96
N GLN A 95 10.98 2.19 11.46
CA GLN A 95 12.38 2.04 11.11
C GLN A 95 12.57 1.71 9.62
N TRP A 96 11.85 0.72 9.10
CA TRP A 96 11.99 0.28 7.72
C TRP A 96 11.42 1.29 6.73
N ASN A 97 10.30 1.95 7.04
CA ASN A 97 9.75 3.00 6.20
C ASN A 97 10.71 4.19 6.06
N ASN A 98 11.34 4.62 7.16
CA ASN A 98 12.36 5.68 7.10
C ASN A 98 13.61 5.26 6.32
N LYS A 99 13.98 3.97 6.38
CA LYS A 99 15.11 3.44 5.62
C LYS A 99 14.79 3.37 4.11
N ALA A 100 13.59 2.91 3.76
CA ALA A 100 13.09 2.90 2.39
C ALA A 100 13.05 4.32 1.83
N GLU A 101 12.50 5.28 2.58
CA GLU A 101 12.41 6.68 2.15
C GLU A 101 13.79 7.31 1.92
N LYS A 102 14.77 7.02 2.78
CA LYS A 102 16.14 7.48 2.55
C LYS A 102 16.72 6.92 1.25
N LEU A 103 16.56 5.61 1.02
CA LEU A 103 17.04 4.98 -0.20
C LEU A 103 16.33 5.51 -1.45
N ARG A 104 15.03 5.83 -1.32
CA ARG A 104 14.25 6.51 -2.36
C ARG A 104 14.89 7.83 -2.76
N LEU A 105 15.13 8.70 -1.80
CA LEU A 105 15.77 9.99 -2.06
C LEU A 105 17.19 9.82 -2.66
N ASP A 106 17.93 8.80 -2.23
CA ASP A 106 19.27 8.52 -2.74
C ASP A 106 19.22 8.09 -4.23
N TYR A 107 18.33 7.16 -4.61
CA TYR A 107 18.23 6.72 -6.02
C TYR A 107 17.58 7.77 -6.93
N GLU A 108 16.63 8.56 -6.43
CA GLU A 108 16.02 9.66 -7.19
C GLU A 108 17.05 10.74 -7.50
N LYS A 109 17.88 11.08 -6.51
CA LYS A 109 19.01 11.97 -6.71
C LYS A 109 20.03 11.40 -7.70
N PHE A 110 20.31 10.09 -7.64
CA PHE A 110 21.19 9.44 -8.60
C PHE A 110 20.64 9.55 -10.04
N ALA A 111 19.33 9.32 -10.24
CA ALA A 111 18.69 9.52 -11.54
C ALA A 111 18.77 10.98 -12.00
N ASP A 112 18.60 11.94 -11.10
CA ASP A 112 18.73 13.36 -11.41
C ASP A 112 20.13 13.76 -11.88
N GLU A 113 21.17 13.05 -11.42
CA GLU A 113 22.57 13.29 -11.79
C GLU A 113 22.98 12.57 -13.08
N HIS A 114 22.26 11.51 -13.48
CA HIS A 114 22.69 10.57 -14.54
C HIS A 114 21.69 10.32 -15.65
N TRP A 115 20.49 10.90 -15.57
CA TRP A 115 19.47 10.82 -16.61
C TRP A 115 19.03 12.23 -17.00
N SER A 116 18.94 12.50 -18.30
CA SER A 116 18.43 13.80 -18.79
C SER A 116 17.49 13.67 -19.97
N LEU A 117 16.52 14.59 -20.02
CA LEU A 117 15.58 14.73 -21.13
C LEU A 117 16.30 15.05 -22.45
N TYR A 118 17.37 15.84 -22.37
CA TYR A 118 18.25 16.15 -23.50
C TYR A 118 18.89 14.88 -24.08
N ASN A 119 19.57 14.08 -23.25
CA ASN A 119 20.20 12.83 -23.70
C ASN A 119 19.15 11.88 -24.29
N TRP A 120 17.98 11.78 -23.64
CA TRP A 120 16.92 10.91 -24.12
C TRP A 120 16.50 11.29 -25.53
N PHE A 121 16.24 12.58 -25.77
CA PHE A 121 15.84 13.08 -27.08
C PHE A 121 16.95 12.89 -28.13
N THR A 122 18.19 13.28 -27.83
CA THR A 122 19.29 13.28 -28.81
C THR A 122 19.84 11.89 -29.10
N ASN A 123 19.84 11.00 -28.11
CA ASN A 123 20.48 9.68 -28.23
C ASN A 123 19.53 8.61 -28.77
N THR A 124 18.21 8.81 -28.68
CA THR A 124 17.21 7.78 -29.06
C THR A 124 17.42 7.27 -30.49
N SER A 125 17.51 8.15 -31.49
CA SER A 125 17.68 7.74 -32.90
C SER A 125 19.02 7.03 -33.16
N ALA A 126 20.09 7.51 -32.52
CA ALA A 126 21.40 6.88 -32.61
C ALA A 126 21.39 5.49 -31.98
N LEU A 127 20.81 5.35 -30.79
CA LEU A 127 20.70 4.08 -30.08
C LEU A 127 19.85 3.07 -30.86
N GLN A 128 18.70 3.49 -31.40
CA GLN A 128 17.89 2.66 -32.30
C GLN A 128 18.72 2.11 -33.47
N THR A 129 19.53 2.96 -34.09
CA THR A 129 20.38 2.57 -35.23
C THR A 129 21.45 1.56 -34.81
N LEU A 130 22.10 1.77 -33.65
CA LEU A 130 23.09 0.83 -33.11
C LEU A 130 22.47 -0.54 -32.85
N ILE A 131 21.32 -0.58 -32.18
CA ILE A 131 20.66 -1.84 -31.83
C ILE A 131 20.14 -2.55 -33.08
N LYS A 132 19.56 -1.84 -34.05
CA LYS A 132 19.15 -2.44 -35.34
C LYS A 132 20.31 -3.05 -36.11
N ASN A 133 21.48 -2.41 -36.07
CA ASN A 133 22.69 -2.98 -36.70
C ASN A 133 23.18 -4.25 -35.99
N GLU A 134 22.94 -4.40 -34.69
CA GLU A 134 23.36 -5.56 -33.91
C GLU A 134 22.34 -6.71 -33.97
N LEU A 135 21.04 -6.41 -33.88
CA LEU A 135 19.94 -7.39 -33.79
C LEU A 135 19.26 -7.68 -35.13
N GLY A 136 19.44 -6.81 -36.13
CA GLY A 136 18.78 -6.89 -37.44
C GLY A 136 17.55 -5.99 -37.54
N GLU A 137 17.17 -5.69 -38.80
CA GLU A 137 16.07 -4.77 -39.18
C GLU A 137 14.67 -5.21 -38.69
N GLU A 138 14.50 -6.48 -38.30
CA GLU A 138 13.23 -7.02 -37.81
C GLU A 138 12.94 -6.65 -36.35
N TRP A 139 13.91 -6.05 -35.65
CA TRP A 139 13.70 -5.60 -34.27
C TRP A 139 12.82 -4.36 -34.21
N ASN A 140 11.68 -4.49 -33.52
CA ASN A 140 10.83 -3.37 -33.14
C ASN A 140 11.33 -2.80 -31.80
N SER A 141 11.74 -1.53 -31.81
CA SER A 141 12.38 -0.90 -30.67
C SER A 141 11.37 -0.23 -29.76
N ASP A 142 11.27 -0.69 -28.50
CA ASP A 142 10.56 0.09 -27.48
C ASP A 142 11.31 1.38 -27.12
N VAL A 143 12.58 1.50 -27.53
CA VAL A 143 13.38 2.73 -27.47
C VAL A 143 12.85 3.73 -28.50
N GLN A 144 12.01 4.67 -28.09
CA GLN A 144 11.39 5.68 -28.97
C GLN A 144 11.04 6.95 -28.19
N ILE A 145 10.82 8.07 -28.89
CA ILE A 145 10.46 9.34 -28.24
C ILE A 145 8.95 9.38 -27.96
N ILE A 146 8.14 9.06 -28.98
CA ILE A 146 6.68 8.94 -28.86
C ILE A 146 6.32 7.48 -28.62
N GLY A 147 5.50 7.20 -27.62
CA GLY A 147 5.16 5.82 -27.27
C GLY A 147 3.95 5.70 -26.36
N THR A 148 3.92 4.60 -25.58
CA THR A 148 2.79 4.31 -24.68
C THR A 148 2.86 5.08 -23.38
N HIS A 149 4.03 5.60 -23.03
CA HIS A 149 4.29 6.36 -21.82
C HIS A 149 4.85 7.73 -22.20
N HIS A 150 4.57 8.73 -21.37
CA HIS A 150 5.08 10.08 -21.53
C HIS A 150 5.59 10.62 -20.21
N LEU A 151 6.39 11.68 -20.29
CA LEU A 151 6.79 12.50 -19.15
C LEU A 151 6.00 13.79 -19.18
N ASP A 152 5.65 14.28 -18.01
CA ASP A 152 5.05 15.60 -17.86
C ASP A 152 6.14 16.67 -17.92
N ILE A 153 6.01 17.60 -18.86
CA ILE A 153 6.96 18.69 -19.06
C ILE A 153 6.28 20.04 -18.85
N VAL A 154 7.05 21.02 -18.37
CA VAL A 154 6.63 22.40 -18.22
C VAL A 154 7.41 23.25 -19.20
N TYR A 155 6.68 24.01 -20.00
CA TYR A 155 7.21 24.98 -20.96
C TYR A 155 6.27 26.19 -20.99
N ASN A 156 6.82 27.41 -20.92
CA ASN A 156 6.03 28.66 -20.84
C ASN A 156 4.94 28.64 -19.75
N ASN A 157 5.25 28.10 -18.57
CA ASN A 157 4.33 27.91 -17.43
C ASN A 157 3.07 27.08 -17.75
N GLN A 158 3.11 26.26 -18.79
CA GLN A 158 2.05 25.34 -19.18
C GLN A 158 2.56 23.90 -19.13
N LEU A 159 1.65 22.98 -18.82
CA LEU A 159 1.92 21.55 -18.77
C LEU A 159 1.71 20.94 -20.17
N PHE A 160 2.68 20.17 -20.63
CA PHE A 160 2.63 19.41 -21.87
C PHE A 160 3.10 17.97 -21.62
N SER A 161 2.74 17.06 -22.53
CA SER A 161 3.35 15.73 -22.62
C SER A 161 4.70 15.82 -23.32
N SER A 162 5.62 14.92 -22.99
CA SER A 162 6.87 14.72 -23.74
C SER A 162 6.64 14.34 -25.20
N ASP A 163 5.46 13.82 -25.57
CA ASP A 163 5.09 13.54 -26.96
C ASP A 163 5.12 14.81 -27.82
N CYS A 164 4.89 15.97 -27.19
CA CYS A 164 4.93 17.26 -27.86
C CYS A 164 6.36 17.68 -28.25
N LEU A 165 7.41 16.95 -27.84
CA LEU A 165 8.80 17.28 -28.14
C LEU A 165 9.24 16.82 -29.53
N TYR A 166 8.50 15.91 -30.17
CA TYR A 166 8.93 15.29 -31.42
C TYR A 166 7.87 15.39 -32.50
N MET A 167 8.29 15.76 -33.70
CA MET A 167 7.47 15.72 -34.91
C MET A 167 7.96 14.59 -35.81
N GLU A 168 7.03 13.72 -36.21
CA GLU A 168 7.30 12.62 -37.14
C GLU A 168 7.33 13.11 -38.59
N GLU A 169 8.25 12.59 -39.42
CA GLU A 169 8.37 13.00 -40.83
C GLU A 169 7.20 12.50 -41.72
N GLU A 170 6.53 11.41 -41.32
CA GLU A 170 5.42 10.79 -42.07
C GLU A 170 4.07 10.91 -41.34
N SER A 171 3.63 12.13 -40.99
CA SER A 171 2.25 12.35 -40.56
C SER A 171 1.30 12.36 -41.77
N PHE A 172 1.11 11.20 -42.41
CA PHE A 172 0.03 11.03 -43.39
C PHE A 172 -1.30 11.01 -42.62
N TYR A 173 -1.85 12.21 -42.38
CA TYR A 173 -3.16 12.48 -41.78
C TYR A 173 -3.31 12.12 -40.28
N ASP A 174 -2.72 12.92 -39.39
CA ASP A 174 -3.35 13.11 -38.08
C ASP A 174 -3.29 14.59 -37.70
N ASP A 175 -4.45 15.25 -37.68
CA ASP A 175 -4.61 16.67 -37.33
C ASP A 175 -4.34 16.93 -35.82
N ASP A 176 -4.00 15.90 -35.05
CA ASP A 176 -3.93 15.90 -33.58
C ASP A 176 -2.50 15.72 -33.01
N GLN A 177 -1.44 15.86 -33.81
CA GLN A 177 -0.06 15.84 -33.26
C GLN A 177 0.13 16.99 -32.26
N CYS A 178 0.57 16.66 -31.05
CA CYS A 178 0.93 17.68 -30.07
C CYS A 178 2.23 18.35 -30.48
N LEU A 179 2.27 19.68 -30.47
CA LEU A 179 3.49 20.47 -30.69
C LEU A 179 3.55 21.59 -29.64
N LEU A 180 4.76 21.89 -29.18
CA LEU A 180 5.01 23.04 -28.31
C LEU A 180 4.81 24.34 -29.08
N PRO A 181 4.18 25.37 -28.47
CA PRO A 181 4.01 26.66 -29.11
C PRO A 181 5.35 27.41 -29.20
N GLY A 182 5.68 27.97 -30.36
CA GLY A 182 6.91 28.78 -30.48
C GLY A 182 7.45 28.94 -31.89
N ILE A 183 7.10 28.03 -32.80
CA ILE A 183 7.37 28.18 -34.22
C ILE A 183 6.08 28.58 -34.94
N GLU A 184 6.12 29.68 -35.70
CA GLU A 184 5.01 30.11 -36.54
C GLU A 184 4.91 29.27 -37.81
N GLY A 185 3.68 28.96 -38.24
CA GLY A 185 3.40 28.22 -39.47
C GLY A 185 3.43 26.70 -39.28
N ASP A 186 3.68 25.99 -40.37
CA ASP A 186 3.78 24.52 -40.43
C ASP A 186 5.24 24.16 -40.74
N PRO A 187 6.14 24.15 -39.74
CA PRO A 187 7.55 23.88 -39.97
C PRO A 187 7.75 22.41 -40.35
N PRO A 188 8.71 22.07 -41.23
CA PRO A 188 9.05 20.68 -41.45
C PRO A 188 9.60 20.04 -40.16
N ALA A 189 9.36 18.74 -39.98
CA ALA A 189 9.80 17.97 -38.80
C ALA A 189 11.27 18.18 -38.44
N SER A 190 12.17 18.23 -39.43
CA SER A 190 13.59 18.49 -39.21
C SER A 190 13.87 19.85 -38.56
N ALA A 191 13.12 20.90 -38.92
CA ALA A 191 13.25 22.22 -38.31
C ALA A 191 12.70 22.24 -36.89
N TYR A 192 11.55 21.59 -36.65
CA TYR A 192 10.95 21.49 -35.32
C TYR A 192 11.84 20.70 -34.35
N ASN A 193 12.25 19.49 -34.74
CA ASN A 193 13.08 18.63 -33.90
C ASN A 193 14.44 19.30 -33.59
N SER A 194 15.02 20.03 -34.55
CA SER A 194 16.25 20.81 -34.31
C SER A 194 16.04 21.98 -33.36
N TRP A 195 14.87 22.62 -33.37
CA TRP A 195 14.54 23.70 -32.43
C TRP A 195 14.38 23.16 -31.01
N ILE A 196 13.73 22.01 -30.85
CA ILE A 196 13.56 21.33 -29.56
C ILE A 196 14.91 20.98 -28.93
N VAL A 197 15.89 20.48 -29.70
CA VAL A 197 17.26 20.26 -29.19
C VAL A 197 17.86 21.53 -28.60
N GLY A 198 17.61 22.68 -29.24
CA GLY A 198 18.02 23.99 -28.74
C GLY A 198 17.41 24.29 -27.36
N LEU A 199 16.10 24.12 -27.21
CA LEU A 199 15.38 24.34 -25.95
C LEU A 199 15.80 23.37 -24.84
N LEU A 200 16.03 22.10 -25.16
CA LEU A 200 16.44 21.08 -24.19
C LEU A 200 17.88 21.28 -23.69
N ASN A 201 18.73 21.96 -24.46
CA ASN A 201 20.11 22.27 -24.08
C ASN A 201 20.23 23.58 -23.27
N MET A 202 19.11 24.27 -23.02
CA MET A 202 19.09 25.50 -22.23
C MET A 202 19.04 25.17 -20.74
N ASP A 203 19.77 25.94 -19.94
CA ASP A 203 19.82 25.76 -18.49
C ASP A 203 18.53 26.27 -17.84
N SER A 204 17.80 25.33 -17.23
CA SER A 204 16.51 25.62 -16.61
C SER A 204 16.56 26.60 -15.44
N GLU A 205 17.71 26.73 -14.77
CA GLU A 205 17.87 27.71 -13.69
C GLU A 205 18.03 29.15 -14.20
N ASN A 206 18.57 29.30 -15.41
CA ASN A 206 18.96 30.60 -15.97
C ASN A 206 18.07 31.07 -17.13
N ASP A 207 17.26 30.17 -17.69
CA ASP A 207 16.43 30.45 -18.86
C ASP A 207 14.94 30.16 -18.60
N PRO A 208 14.08 31.19 -18.56
CA PRO A 208 12.65 31.01 -18.34
C PRO A 208 11.94 30.30 -19.50
N ASP A 209 12.55 30.27 -20.69
CA ASP A 209 11.99 29.64 -21.89
C ASP A 209 12.48 28.19 -22.04
N SER A 210 13.24 27.67 -21.07
CA SER A 210 13.68 26.27 -21.03
C SER A 210 12.52 25.29 -20.83
N ILE A 211 12.72 24.06 -21.30
CA ILE A 211 11.84 22.94 -21.00
C ILE A 211 12.32 22.29 -19.71
N SER A 212 11.40 22.10 -18.76
CA SER A 212 11.66 21.35 -17.53
C SER A 212 10.75 20.13 -17.45
N VAL A 213 11.22 19.05 -16.82
CA VAL A 213 10.43 17.84 -16.58
C VAL A 213 9.92 17.83 -15.14
N ILE A 214 8.67 17.40 -14.94
CA ILE A 214 8.10 17.18 -13.61
C ILE A 214 8.66 15.87 -13.06
N LYS A 215 9.44 15.98 -11.99
CA LYS A 215 10.11 14.84 -11.33
C LYS A 215 9.25 14.29 -10.20
N ASP A 216 8.17 13.62 -10.58
CA ASP A 216 7.29 12.92 -9.64
C ASP A 216 7.58 11.41 -9.61
N ARG A 217 6.70 10.66 -8.95
CA ARG A 217 6.80 9.20 -8.88
C ARG A 217 6.75 8.56 -10.28
N ASP A 218 5.91 9.08 -11.17
CA ASP A 218 5.69 8.49 -12.49
C ASP A 218 6.90 8.74 -13.39
N TYR A 219 7.54 9.90 -13.30
CA TYR A 219 8.84 10.17 -13.90
C TYR A 219 9.89 9.13 -13.50
N TYR A 220 10.12 8.93 -12.20
CA TYR A 220 11.14 7.98 -11.71
C TYR A 220 10.78 6.51 -12.03
N GLU A 221 9.48 6.17 -12.06
CA GLU A 221 9.04 4.86 -12.52
C GLU A 221 9.32 4.67 -14.00
N ASN A 222 9.00 5.67 -14.83
CA ASN A 222 9.11 5.63 -16.28
C ASN A 222 10.56 5.43 -16.72
N ILE A 223 11.48 6.27 -16.26
CA ILE A 223 12.91 6.22 -16.65
C ILE A 223 13.62 4.92 -16.22
N GLY A 224 13.07 4.24 -15.20
CA GLY A 224 13.58 2.96 -14.74
C GLY A 224 12.98 1.75 -15.45
N LYS A 225 11.66 1.76 -15.65
CA LYS A 225 10.88 0.57 -16.03
C LYS A 225 10.77 0.36 -17.53
N TYR A 226 10.70 1.44 -18.32
CA TYR A 226 10.42 1.35 -19.75
C TYR A 226 11.65 1.68 -20.58
N ASP A 227 11.92 0.83 -21.56
CA ASP A 227 13.04 0.99 -22.47
C ASP A 227 12.90 2.22 -23.38
N GLN A 228 11.67 2.73 -23.53
CA GLN A 228 11.38 4.02 -24.16
C GLN A 228 12.29 5.14 -23.65
N PHE A 229 12.59 5.15 -22.36
CA PHE A 229 13.38 6.21 -21.72
C PHE A 229 14.86 5.86 -21.53
N VAL A 230 15.32 4.70 -22.02
CA VAL A 230 16.69 4.21 -21.76
C VAL A 230 17.76 5.13 -22.32
N ALA A 231 17.48 5.81 -23.44
CA ALA A 231 18.42 6.69 -24.10
C ALA A 231 18.80 7.94 -23.27
N GLY A 232 18.05 8.23 -22.20
CA GLY A 232 18.34 9.36 -21.31
C GLY A 232 19.47 9.12 -20.33
N TRP A 233 19.85 7.86 -20.08
CA TRP A 233 20.94 7.53 -19.18
C TRP A 233 22.30 7.91 -19.79
N ASP A 234 23.17 8.50 -18.98
CA ASP A 234 24.52 8.87 -19.40
C ASP A 234 25.30 7.66 -19.93
N GLY A 235 26.10 7.87 -20.97
CA GLY A 235 26.98 6.84 -21.53
C GLY A 235 26.26 5.70 -22.29
N ILE A 236 24.96 5.84 -22.57
CA ILE A 236 24.16 4.77 -23.20
C ILE A 236 24.64 4.40 -24.60
N LEU A 237 25.21 5.33 -25.36
CA LEU A 237 25.70 5.04 -26.71
C LEU A 237 27.03 4.27 -26.71
N GLU A 238 27.78 4.37 -25.60
CA GLU A 238 29.06 3.71 -25.41
C GLU A 238 28.94 2.32 -24.79
N ASP A 239 28.03 2.15 -23.82
CA ASP A 239 27.89 0.92 -23.02
C ASP A 239 26.41 0.59 -22.76
N TYR A 240 25.70 0.21 -23.82
CA TYR A 240 24.38 -0.40 -23.72
C TYR A 240 24.48 -1.92 -23.54
N ILE A 241 23.50 -2.48 -22.84
CA ILE A 241 23.39 -3.90 -22.54
C ILE A 241 22.08 -4.41 -23.13
N ILE A 242 22.16 -5.48 -23.92
CA ILE A 242 20.99 -6.19 -24.47
C ILE A 242 20.74 -7.46 -23.65
N GLN A 243 19.53 -7.61 -23.15
CA GLN A 243 19.09 -8.81 -22.43
C GLN A 243 17.89 -9.44 -23.12
N PHE A 244 17.91 -10.76 -23.27
CA PHE A 244 16.79 -11.53 -23.82
C PHE A 244 16.02 -12.15 -22.65
N LYS A 245 14.77 -11.71 -22.48
CA LYS A 245 13.89 -12.18 -21.41
C LYS A 245 12.80 -13.05 -22.02
N ASP A 246 12.72 -14.29 -21.54
CA ASP A 246 11.65 -15.21 -21.91
C ASP A 246 10.36 -14.81 -21.17
N VAL A 247 9.32 -14.46 -21.92
CA VAL A 247 7.97 -14.15 -21.40
C VAL A 247 6.97 -15.26 -21.75
N GLY A 248 7.46 -16.46 -22.04
CA GLY A 248 6.67 -17.67 -22.28
C GLY A 248 6.36 -17.88 -23.75
N ASP A 249 5.55 -16.99 -24.33
CA ASP A 249 5.13 -17.11 -25.74
C ASP A 249 6.06 -16.33 -26.69
N THR A 250 6.84 -15.39 -26.17
CA THR A 250 7.79 -14.55 -26.93
C THR A 250 9.05 -14.25 -26.12
N THR A 251 10.08 -13.75 -26.80
CA THR A 251 11.27 -13.19 -26.15
C THR A 251 11.19 -11.67 -26.20
N GLU A 252 11.18 -11.04 -25.05
CA GLU A 252 11.27 -9.59 -24.87
C GLU A 252 12.75 -9.19 -24.87
N ILE A 253 13.11 -8.16 -25.63
CA ILE A 253 14.47 -7.63 -25.68
C ILE A 253 14.51 -6.41 -24.79
N ILE A 254 15.30 -6.49 -23.73
CA ILE A 254 15.47 -5.40 -22.76
C ILE A 254 16.78 -4.68 -23.05
N ILE A 255 16.69 -3.36 -23.18
CA ILE A 255 17.83 -2.46 -23.34
C ILE A 255 18.12 -1.77 -22.02
N SER A 256 19.38 -1.83 -21.59
CA SER A 256 19.84 -1.20 -20.35
C SER A 256 21.22 -0.58 -20.48
N SER A 257 21.72 0.00 -19.39
CA SER A 257 23.10 0.47 -19.23
C SER A 257 23.58 0.14 -17.81
N PRO A 258 24.89 0.18 -17.52
CA PRO A 258 25.39 0.05 -16.15
C PRO A 258 24.75 1.04 -15.17
N LEU A 259 24.51 2.29 -15.58
CA LEU A 259 23.87 3.31 -14.73
C LEU A 259 22.39 3.02 -14.49
N LYS A 260 21.63 2.64 -15.54
CA LYS A 260 20.23 2.22 -15.38
C LYS A 260 20.14 1.01 -14.43
N ASN A 261 21.04 0.04 -14.56
CA ASN A 261 21.07 -1.12 -13.68
C ASN A 261 21.41 -0.73 -12.23
N ASP A 262 22.36 0.19 -12.01
CA ASP A 262 22.68 0.67 -10.67
C ASP A 262 21.48 1.39 -10.01
N TYR A 263 20.80 2.25 -10.78
CA TYR A 263 19.54 2.87 -10.35
C TYR A 263 18.48 1.83 -9.98
N LEU A 264 18.29 0.80 -10.82
CA LEU A 264 17.32 -0.26 -10.57
C LEU A 264 17.65 -1.08 -9.32
N ASN A 265 18.93 -1.36 -9.07
CA ASN A 265 19.37 -2.06 -7.85
C ASN A 265 19.10 -1.21 -6.60
N GLN A 266 19.41 0.09 -6.62
CA GLN A 266 19.10 0.99 -5.50
C GLN A 266 17.58 1.11 -5.25
N ARG A 267 16.78 1.13 -6.33
CA ARG A 267 15.32 1.10 -6.25
C ARG A 267 14.80 -0.21 -5.68
N GLU A 268 15.39 -1.35 -6.06
CA GLU A 268 15.08 -2.66 -5.51
C GLU A 268 15.34 -2.70 -3.99
N ASP A 269 16.50 -2.23 -3.54
CA ASP A 269 16.83 -2.13 -2.12
C ASP A 269 15.77 -1.32 -1.34
N SER A 270 15.35 -0.18 -1.87
CA SER A 270 14.27 0.62 -1.27
C SER A 270 12.96 -0.16 -1.17
N ASN A 271 12.59 -0.88 -2.24
CA ASN A 271 11.37 -1.68 -2.28
C ASN A 271 11.42 -2.86 -1.30
N GLU A 272 12.58 -3.46 -1.05
CA GLU A 272 12.73 -4.50 -0.03
C GLU A 272 12.39 -3.97 1.38
N TYR A 273 12.89 -2.79 1.76
CA TYR A 273 12.55 -2.18 3.04
C TYR A 273 11.08 -1.76 3.11
N LEU A 274 10.49 -1.30 2.01
CA LEU A 274 9.05 -1.00 1.94
C LEU A 274 8.20 -2.27 2.11
N ASN A 275 8.64 -3.40 1.55
CA ASN A 275 8.02 -4.70 1.76
C ASN A 275 8.11 -5.15 3.22
N MET A 276 9.27 -4.95 3.88
CA MET A 276 9.41 -5.22 5.32
C MET A 276 8.48 -4.35 6.16
N ALA A 277 8.37 -3.05 5.85
CA ALA A 277 7.42 -2.15 6.50
C ALA A 277 5.97 -2.64 6.33
N THR A 278 5.61 -3.12 5.13
CA THR A 278 4.30 -3.70 4.82
C THR A 278 4.04 -4.98 5.63
N TYR A 279 5.04 -5.84 5.82
CA TYR A 279 4.92 -7.01 6.69
C TYR A 279 4.74 -6.63 8.16
N SER A 280 5.38 -5.55 8.62
CA SER A 280 5.15 -5.01 9.97
C SER A 280 3.71 -4.55 10.16
N VAL A 281 3.15 -3.82 9.20
CA VAL A 281 1.73 -3.41 9.21
C VAL A 281 0.82 -4.63 9.23
N SER A 282 1.12 -5.64 8.41
CA SER A 282 0.38 -6.91 8.40
C SER A 282 0.41 -7.60 9.76
N ALA A 283 1.58 -7.67 10.41
CA ALA A 283 1.73 -8.25 11.73
C ALA A 283 0.90 -7.51 12.80
N VAL A 284 0.88 -6.18 12.76
CA VAL A 284 0.01 -5.35 13.61
C VAL A 284 -1.47 -5.65 13.35
N MET A 285 -1.91 -5.68 12.08
CA MET A 285 -3.30 -6.02 11.75
C MET A 285 -3.72 -7.40 12.27
N PHE A 286 -2.86 -8.42 12.11
CA PHE A 286 -3.12 -9.74 12.67
C PHE A 286 -3.12 -9.74 14.21
N ASN A 287 -2.24 -8.96 14.84
CA ASN A 287 -2.20 -8.80 16.30
C ASN A 287 -3.55 -8.31 16.84
N HIS A 288 -4.17 -7.32 16.18
CA HIS A 288 -5.52 -6.84 16.52
C HIS A 288 -6.58 -7.95 16.39
N ILE A 289 -6.57 -8.68 15.27
CA ILE A 289 -7.53 -9.76 15.01
C ILE A 289 -7.40 -10.89 16.05
N PHE A 290 -6.19 -11.37 16.29
CA PHE A 290 -5.96 -12.42 17.28
C PHE A 290 -6.28 -11.97 18.71
N SER A 291 -5.96 -10.71 19.05
CA SER A 291 -6.36 -10.15 20.33
C SER A 291 -7.88 -10.11 20.49
N ALA A 292 -8.62 -9.75 19.44
CA ALA A 292 -10.08 -9.71 19.47
C ALA A 292 -10.70 -11.10 19.66
N PHE A 293 -10.22 -12.10 18.93
CA PHE A 293 -10.67 -13.48 19.10
C PHE A 293 -10.34 -14.04 20.49
N GLU A 294 -9.14 -13.79 21.00
CA GLU A 294 -8.74 -14.26 22.32
C GLU A 294 -9.57 -13.59 23.42
N ALA A 295 -9.90 -12.31 23.27
CA ALA A 295 -10.79 -11.61 24.18
C ALA A 295 -12.20 -12.26 24.21
N VAL A 296 -12.80 -12.54 23.05
CA VAL A 296 -14.10 -13.24 22.99
C VAL A 296 -14.02 -14.61 23.67
N TRP A 297 -12.97 -15.37 23.35
CA TRP A 297 -12.76 -16.70 23.94
C TRP A 297 -12.67 -16.64 25.46
N SER A 298 -11.86 -15.73 26.00
CA SER A 298 -11.70 -15.56 27.45
C SER A 298 -13.02 -15.19 28.13
N SER A 299 -13.79 -14.24 27.57
CA SER A 299 -15.12 -13.88 28.12
C SER A 299 -16.10 -15.05 28.09
N THR A 300 -16.10 -15.86 27.02
CA THR A 300 -17.00 -17.00 26.87
C THR A 300 -16.62 -18.14 27.82
N SER A 301 -15.32 -18.42 27.97
CA SER A 301 -14.83 -19.45 28.88
C SER A 301 -15.08 -19.09 30.35
N GLN A 302 -14.92 -17.82 30.73
CA GLN A 302 -15.23 -17.37 32.10
C GLN A 302 -16.74 -17.40 32.37
N SER A 303 -17.56 -16.98 31.41
CA SER A 303 -19.03 -17.09 31.52
C SER A 303 -19.49 -18.53 31.73
N ARG A 304 -18.85 -19.51 31.08
CA ARG A 304 -19.15 -20.95 31.27
C ARG A 304 -18.72 -21.48 32.64
N ASN A 305 -17.63 -20.97 33.21
CA ASN A 305 -17.14 -21.42 34.52
C ASN A 305 -17.93 -20.82 35.70
N ASN A 306 -18.72 -19.76 35.48
CA ASN A 306 -19.57 -19.14 36.51
C ASN A 306 -20.97 -19.78 36.65
N GLU A 307 -21.36 -20.71 35.77
CA GLU A 307 -22.57 -21.53 35.99
C GLU A 307 -22.24 -22.69 36.94
N THR A 308 -22.21 -22.43 38.25
CA THR A 308 -22.13 -23.51 39.24
C THR A 308 -23.48 -24.23 39.32
N ILE A 309 -23.61 -25.33 38.57
CA ILE A 309 -24.71 -26.27 38.79
C ILE A 309 -24.50 -26.94 40.15
N GLU A 310 -25.15 -26.42 41.20
CA GLU A 310 -25.17 -27.08 42.50
C GLU A 310 -26.04 -28.34 42.41
N THR A 311 -25.36 -29.49 42.31
CA THR A 311 -25.97 -30.81 42.34
C THR A 311 -25.89 -31.35 43.76
N SER A 312 -27.05 -31.56 44.39
CA SER A 312 -27.12 -32.19 45.72
C SER A 312 -27.87 -33.51 45.65
N ALA A 313 -27.31 -34.56 46.27
CA ALA A 313 -27.93 -35.88 46.40
C ALA A 313 -28.18 -36.17 47.89
N LYS A 314 -29.44 -36.41 48.27
CA LYS A 314 -29.84 -36.73 49.65
C LYS A 314 -30.57 -38.06 49.69
N LEU A 315 -30.31 -38.86 50.72
CA LEU A 315 -31.08 -40.08 50.98
C LEU A 315 -32.41 -39.71 51.65
N ILE A 316 -33.52 -40.16 51.08
CA ILE A 316 -34.84 -40.02 51.68
C ILE A 316 -35.01 -41.19 52.65
N TYR A 317 -35.28 -40.90 53.91
CA TYR A 317 -35.49 -41.93 54.92
C TYR A 317 -36.93 -42.50 54.84
N ASN A 318 -37.08 -43.82 54.91
CA ASN A 318 -38.39 -44.48 55.01
C ASN A 318 -38.36 -45.56 56.10
N LYS A 319 -39.21 -45.38 57.12
CA LYS A 319 -39.31 -46.25 58.29
C LYS A 319 -39.86 -47.65 58.02
N TYR A 320 -40.42 -47.88 56.83
CA TYR A 320 -40.98 -49.17 56.42
C TYR A 320 -40.05 -49.95 55.45
N ALA A 321 -38.89 -49.39 55.11
CA ALA A 321 -37.88 -50.07 54.31
C ALA A 321 -36.87 -50.75 55.24
N ASP A 322 -36.48 -52.00 54.93
CA ASP A 322 -35.62 -52.85 55.79
C ASP A 322 -34.28 -52.20 56.17
N TYR A 323 -33.78 -51.26 55.36
CA TYR A 323 -32.51 -50.56 55.57
C TYR A 323 -32.67 -49.05 55.86
N GLY A 324 -33.90 -48.59 56.12
CA GLY A 324 -34.20 -47.18 56.43
C GLY A 324 -34.07 -46.20 55.25
N ILE A 325 -33.59 -46.64 54.09
CA ILE A 325 -33.46 -45.81 52.88
C ILE A 325 -34.71 -45.99 52.02
N GLY A 326 -35.52 -44.94 51.94
CA GLY A 326 -36.72 -44.84 51.12
C GLY A 326 -36.51 -44.34 49.69
N GLY A 327 -35.30 -43.89 49.37
CA GLY A 327 -34.94 -43.43 48.02
C GLY A 327 -33.77 -42.45 48.01
N ILE A 328 -33.40 -41.97 46.83
CA ILE A 328 -32.37 -40.95 46.61
C ILE A 328 -33.05 -39.75 45.93
N SER A 329 -32.95 -38.57 46.53
CA SER A 329 -33.39 -37.31 45.95
C SER A 329 -32.20 -36.63 45.29
N PHE A 330 -32.36 -36.26 44.02
CA PHE A 330 -31.41 -35.43 43.29
C PHE A 330 -32.05 -34.05 43.07
N SER A 331 -31.35 -33.00 43.47
CA SER A 331 -31.74 -31.63 43.16
C SER A 331 -30.68 -30.98 42.29
N ILE A 332 -31.12 -30.43 41.18
CA ILE A 332 -30.31 -29.57 40.31
C ILE A 332 -30.90 -28.17 40.49
N ARG A 333 -30.10 -27.23 41.00
CA ARG A 333 -30.48 -25.82 41.04
C ARG A 333 -29.71 -25.11 39.91
N PHE A 334 -30.49 -24.44 39.07
CA PHE A 334 -30.01 -23.56 38.01
C PHE A 334 -30.03 -22.13 38.52
#